data_AF-A0A1D8G2W6-F1
#
_entry.id   AF-A0A1D8G2W6-F1
#
_cell.length_a   1.000
_cell.length_b   1.000
_cell.length_c   1.000
_cell.angle_alpha   90.00
_cell.angle_beta   90.00
_cell.angle_gamma   90.00
#
_symmetry.space_group_name_H-M   'P 1'
#
loop_
_entity.id
_entity.type
_entity.pdbx_description
1 polymer ?
#
loop_
_entity_poly.entity_id
_entity_poly.type
_entity_poly.pdbx_seq_one_letter_code
_entity_poly.pdbx_strand_id
1 'polypeptide(L)'
;MVGHTDLTTETLTLVEAELSARLLREADGAKGVVRVGAGVPVAAGRAARRAGRPLVVLLPAQGSVPAVLPYRDRHAAGELLLLAEQMRLMPYDPEGRDACVAADERMITTSRRLLAVWDGSPSNGRDATAHLVAFARARGIPVDVVWPAGATRRTPATAPASVTVAASAAPRRTPAASAAGGGRRPGAAGSGASGPGGPRPGGQPRMPRS
;
A
#
# COMPACT_ATOMS: atom_id res chain seq x y z
N MET A 1 -2.48 -4.33 -14.43
CA MET A 1 -3.61 -5.00 -13.75
C MET A 1 -3.73 -4.41 -12.35
N VAL A 2 -4.93 -4.00 -11.94
CA VAL A 2 -5.22 -3.43 -10.61
C VAL A 2 -6.49 -4.06 -10.07
N GLY A 3 -6.74 -3.90 -8.76
CA GLY A 3 -7.99 -4.37 -8.19
C GLY A 3 -8.13 -4.13 -6.70
N HIS A 4 -9.32 -4.45 -6.21
CA HIS A 4 -9.66 -4.39 -4.79
C HIS A 4 -8.70 -5.20 -3.93
N THR A 5 -8.29 -4.62 -2.80
CA THR A 5 -7.39 -5.27 -1.82
C THR A 5 -8.16 -6.12 -0.80
N ASP A 6 -9.48 -5.97 -0.75
CA ASP A 6 -10.36 -6.59 0.23
C ASP A 6 -11.19 -7.74 -0.35
N LEU A 7 -10.72 -8.44 -1.38
CA LEU A 7 -11.40 -9.62 -1.92
C LEU A 7 -11.30 -10.83 -0.98
N THR A 8 -12.29 -11.73 -1.04
CA THR A 8 -12.21 -13.05 -0.38
C THR A 8 -11.30 -14.00 -1.16
N THR A 9 -10.86 -15.09 -0.52
CA THR A 9 -9.99 -16.10 -1.17
C THR A 9 -10.72 -16.76 -2.34
N GLU A 10 -12.01 -17.06 -2.20
CA GLU A 10 -12.86 -17.64 -3.23
C GLU A 10 -12.95 -16.69 -4.43
N THR A 11 -13.12 -15.40 -4.16
CA THR A 11 -13.16 -14.37 -5.20
C THR A 11 -11.83 -14.27 -5.92
N LEU A 12 -10.70 -14.37 -5.22
CA LEU A 12 -9.38 -14.36 -5.85
C LEU A 12 -9.20 -15.54 -6.81
N THR A 13 -9.70 -16.73 -6.48
CA THR A 13 -9.68 -17.90 -7.38
C THR A 13 -10.52 -17.65 -8.65
N LEU A 14 -11.73 -17.09 -8.50
CA LEU A 14 -12.59 -16.74 -9.64
C LEU A 14 -11.93 -15.68 -10.54
N VAL A 15 -11.32 -14.66 -9.91
CA VAL A 15 -10.56 -13.60 -10.60
C VAL A 15 -9.35 -14.19 -11.34
N GLU A 16 -8.64 -15.14 -10.72
CA GLU A 16 -7.52 -15.84 -11.36
C GLU A 16 -7.96 -16.55 -12.65
N ALA A 17 -9.10 -17.24 -12.61
CA ALA A 17 -9.63 -17.98 -13.75
C ALA A 17 -10.05 -17.03 -14.88
N GLU A 18 -10.81 -15.98 -14.54
CA GLU A 18 -11.29 -14.98 -15.49
C GLU A 18 -10.14 -14.19 -16.13
N LEU A 19 -9.14 -13.79 -15.35
CA LEU A 19 -7.94 -13.12 -15.88
C LEU A 19 -7.18 -14.03 -16.84
N SER A 20 -7.00 -15.32 -16.51
CA SER A 20 -6.35 -16.26 -17.43
C SER A 20 -7.12 -16.42 -18.73
N ALA A 21 -8.43 -16.58 -18.66
CA ALA A 21 -9.28 -16.73 -19.85
C ALA A 21 -9.23 -15.49 -20.76
N ARG A 22 -9.09 -14.29 -20.19
CA ARG A 22 -8.89 -13.05 -20.96
C ARG A 22 -7.49 -13.00 -21.57
N LEU A 23 -6.45 -13.23 -20.77
CA LEU A 23 -5.06 -13.19 -21.22
C LEU A 23 -4.75 -14.24 -22.29
N LEU A 24 -5.41 -15.40 -22.28
CA LEU A 24 -5.30 -16.43 -23.32
C LEU A 24 -5.90 -15.97 -24.66
N ARG A 25 -6.95 -15.15 -24.65
CA ARG A 25 -7.62 -14.66 -25.86
C ARG A 25 -6.91 -13.47 -26.51
N GLU A 26 -6.04 -12.79 -25.79
CA GLU A 26 -5.26 -11.67 -26.34
C GLU A 26 -4.27 -12.18 -27.41
N ALA A 27 -4.30 -11.63 -28.61
CA ALA A 27 -3.45 -12.11 -29.72
C ALA A 27 -2.01 -11.56 -29.64
N ASP A 28 -1.80 -10.45 -28.91
CA ASP A 28 -0.64 -9.57 -29.07
C ASP A 28 0.54 -9.87 -28.14
N GLY A 29 0.47 -10.93 -27.32
CA GLY A 29 1.60 -11.29 -26.45
C GLY A 29 1.88 -10.27 -25.35
N ALA A 30 0.96 -9.35 -25.07
CA ALA A 30 1.22 -8.26 -24.14
C ALA A 30 1.63 -8.76 -22.75
N LYS A 31 2.68 -8.14 -22.21
CA LYS A 31 3.14 -8.41 -20.84
C LYS A 31 2.17 -7.85 -19.81
N GLY A 32 1.88 -8.63 -18.79
CA GLY A 32 1.17 -8.17 -17.60
C GLY A 32 2.07 -7.28 -16.75
N VAL A 33 1.51 -6.22 -16.17
CA VAL A 33 2.21 -5.38 -15.18
C VAL A 33 1.35 -5.28 -13.92
N VAL A 34 1.98 -5.52 -12.77
CA VAL A 34 1.36 -5.38 -11.44
C VAL A 34 2.32 -4.70 -10.47
N ARG A 35 1.77 -4.01 -9.48
CA ARG A 35 2.51 -3.61 -8.28
C ARG A 35 2.54 -4.75 -7.27
N VAL A 36 3.66 -4.92 -6.58
CA VAL A 36 3.78 -5.94 -5.53
C VAL A 36 2.73 -5.74 -4.45
N GLY A 37 2.12 -6.84 -4.01
CA GLY A 37 1.11 -6.86 -2.96
C GLY A 37 0.35 -8.18 -2.92
N ALA A 38 -0.33 -8.45 -1.80
CA ALA A 38 -1.19 -9.62 -1.66
C ALA A 38 -2.51 -9.49 -2.45
N GLY A 39 -3.17 -10.61 -2.68
CA GLY A 39 -4.48 -10.66 -3.33
C GLY A 39 -4.39 -10.55 -4.86
N VAL A 40 -4.99 -9.51 -5.44
CA VAL A 40 -5.12 -9.34 -6.89
C VAL A 40 -3.78 -9.41 -7.63
N PRO A 41 -2.66 -8.80 -7.17
CA PRO A 41 -1.39 -8.92 -7.87
C PRO A 41 -0.90 -10.37 -8.00
N VAL A 42 -1.01 -11.17 -6.93
CA VAL A 42 -0.65 -12.61 -6.95
C VAL A 42 -1.57 -13.38 -7.89
N ALA A 43 -2.89 -13.17 -7.79
CA ALA A 43 -3.85 -13.84 -8.66
C ALA A 43 -3.59 -13.50 -10.14
N ALA A 44 -3.30 -12.23 -10.44
CA ALA A 44 -2.93 -11.77 -11.78
C ALA A 44 -1.60 -12.36 -12.25
N GLY A 45 -0.61 -12.50 -11.37
CA GLY A 45 0.67 -13.13 -11.69
C GLY A 45 0.53 -14.61 -12.05
N ARG A 46 -0.25 -15.37 -11.27
CA ARG A 46 -0.59 -16.77 -11.59
C ARG A 46 -1.37 -16.86 -12.88
N ALA A 47 -2.31 -15.94 -13.09
CA ALA A 47 -3.11 -15.91 -14.29
C ALA A 47 -2.27 -15.67 -15.55
N ALA A 48 -1.31 -14.73 -15.48
CA ALA A 48 -0.34 -14.47 -16.54
C ALA A 48 0.54 -15.68 -16.82
N ARG A 49 1.07 -16.34 -15.77
CA ARG A 49 1.86 -17.57 -15.92
C ARG A 49 1.06 -18.69 -16.60
N ARG A 50 -0.19 -18.93 -16.19
CA ARG A 50 -1.08 -19.92 -16.81
C ARG A 50 -1.39 -19.60 -18.28
N ALA A 51 -1.44 -18.31 -18.63
CA ALA A 51 -1.66 -17.86 -20.00
C ALA A 51 -0.37 -17.75 -20.83
N GLY A 52 0.80 -18.14 -20.29
CA GLY A 52 2.08 -18.00 -20.97
C GLY A 52 2.49 -16.54 -21.24
N ARG A 53 2.01 -15.58 -20.44
CA ARG A 53 2.29 -14.16 -20.60
C ARG A 53 3.44 -13.72 -19.69
N PRO A 54 4.41 -12.94 -20.21
CA PRO A 54 5.41 -12.24 -19.40
C PRO A 54 4.76 -11.40 -18.30
N LEU A 55 5.35 -11.40 -17.10
CA LEU A 55 4.89 -10.56 -15.99
C LEU A 55 6.00 -9.62 -15.53
N VAL A 56 5.67 -8.33 -15.43
CA VAL A 56 6.51 -7.31 -14.82
C VAL A 56 5.94 -6.95 -13.45
N VAL A 57 6.75 -7.08 -12.41
CA VAL A 57 6.37 -6.70 -11.03
C VAL A 57 7.08 -5.42 -10.63
N LEU A 58 6.30 -4.42 -10.20
CA LEU A 58 6.82 -3.17 -9.67
C LEU A 58 7.08 -3.30 -8.17
N LEU A 59 8.32 -3.06 -7.76
CA LEU A 59 8.76 -3.06 -6.37
C LEU A 59 8.99 -1.63 -5.87
N PRO A 60 8.67 -1.33 -4.61
CA PRO A 60 9.00 -0.04 -4.02
C PRO A 60 10.51 0.08 -3.83
N ALA A 61 11.03 1.30 -3.95
CA ALA A 61 12.45 1.61 -3.81
C ALA A 61 12.71 2.88 -2.98
N GLN A 62 11.75 3.29 -2.16
CA GLN A 62 11.90 4.44 -1.27
C GLN A 62 12.49 4.00 0.08
N GLY A 63 13.51 4.70 0.57
CA GLY A 63 14.17 4.42 1.85
C GLY A 63 15.17 3.26 1.82
N SER A 64 14.82 2.14 1.19
CA SER A 64 15.72 1.03 0.89
C SER A 64 15.43 0.44 -0.49
N VAL A 65 16.33 -0.42 -1.01
CA VAL A 65 16.21 -1.00 -2.36
C VAL A 65 16.30 -2.54 -2.31
N PRO A 66 15.19 -3.26 -2.50
CA PRO A 66 13.81 -2.76 -2.48
C PRO A 66 13.41 -2.21 -1.10
N ALA A 67 12.34 -1.41 -1.05
CA ALA A 67 11.80 -0.91 0.21
C ALA A 67 11.26 -2.06 1.07
N VAL A 68 11.33 -1.93 2.39
CA VAL A 68 10.76 -2.93 3.30
C VAL A 68 9.25 -3.01 3.06
N LEU A 69 8.78 -4.18 2.66
CA LEU A 69 7.36 -4.40 2.43
C LEU A 69 6.60 -4.60 3.75
N PRO A 70 5.34 -4.13 3.80
CA PRO A 70 4.42 -4.43 4.90
C PRO A 70 4.32 -5.93 5.11
N TYR A 71 4.21 -6.38 6.36
CA TYR A 71 4.22 -7.81 6.71
C TYR A 71 3.23 -8.65 5.88
N ARG A 72 2.01 -8.12 5.68
CA ARG A 72 0.94 -8.73 4.87
C ARG A 72 1.35 -9.03 3.42
N ASP A 73 2.31 -8.29 2.86
CA ASP A 73 2.70 -8.35 1.45
C ASP A 73 4.00 -9.16 1.24
N ARG A 74 4.72 -9.55 2.31
CA ARG A 74 6.03 -10.22 2.20
C ARG A 74 5.94 -11.60 1.56
N HIS A 75 4.97 -12.42 1.98
CA HIS A 75 4.77 -13.75 1.39
C HIS A 75 4.35 -13.63 -0.08
N ALA A 76 3.42 -12.71 -0.37
CA ALA A 76 2.98 -12.42 -1.73
C ALA A 76 4.13 -11.93 -2.63
N ALA A 77 5.07 -11.15 -2.09
CA ALA A 77 6.25 -10.71 -2.81
C ALA A 77 7.17 -11.87 -3.20
N GLY A 78 7.40 -12.83 -2.30
CA GLY A 78 8.16 -14.05 -2.59
C GLY A 78 7.56 -14.87 -3.74
N GLU A 79 6.24 -15.00 -3.77
CA GLU A 79 5.56 -15.68 -4.88
C GLU A 79 5.64 -14.88 -6.19
N LEU A 80 5.40 -13.57 -6.14
CA LEU A 80 5.49 -12.70 -7.32
C LEU A 80 6.91 -12.66 -7.91
N LEU A 81 7.94 -12.78 -7.09
CA LEU A 81 9.33 -12.93 -7.52
C LEU A 81 9.52 -14.18 -8.41
N LEU A 82 8.87 -15.29 -8.08
CA LEU A 82 8.94 -16.54 -8.85
C LEU A 82 8.08 -16.48 -10.14
N LEU A 83 7.03 -15.67 -10.13
CA LEU A 83 6.13 -15.49 -11.26
C LEU A 83 6.60 -14.43 -12.27
N ALA A 84 7.40 -13.46 -11.82
CA ALA A 84 7.89 -12.37 -12.65
C ALA A 84 8.91 -12.84 -13.70
N GLU A 85 8.79 -12.29 -14.91
CA GLU A 85 9.89 -12.30 -15.88
C GLU A 85 10.85 -11.14 -15.61
N GLN A 86 10.31 -10.00 -15.18
CA GLN A 86 11.11 -8.81 -14.87
C GLN A 86 10.59 -8.12 -13.61
N MET A 87 11.52 -7.59 -12.83
CA MET A 87 11.20 -6.67 -11.75
C MET A 87 11.66 -5.26 -12.07
N ARG A 88 10.84 -4.27 -11.71
CA ARG A 88 11.19 -2.86 -11.87
C ARG A 88 11.04 -2.14 -10.54
N LEU A 89 12.08 -1.44 -10.15
CA LEU A 89 12.08 -0.58 -8.99
C LEU A 89 11.35 0.72 -9.31
N MET A 90 10.52 1.20 -8.39
CA MET A 90 9.77 2.45 -8.52
C MET A 90 9.81 3.22 -7.19
N PRO A 91 10.07 4.53 -7.21
CA PRO A 91 10.09 5.34 -6.00
C PRO A 91 8.66 5.60 -5.49
N TYR A 92 8.25 4.84 -4.49
CA TYR A 92 7.05 5.05 -3.70
C TYR A 92 7.18 4.36 -2.33
N ASP A 93 6.43 4.88 -1.35
CA ASP A 93 6.26 4.27 -0.03
C ASP A 93 5.13 3.22 -0.07
N PRO A 94 5.41 1.94 0.23
CA PRO A 94 4.39 0.88 0.22
C PRO A 94 3.40 0.93 1.40
N GLU A 95 3.65 1.74 2.43
CA GLU A 95 2.70 1.98 3.53
C GLU A 95 1.75 3.15 3.25
N GLY A 96 2.21 4.14 2.48
CA GLY A 96 1.41 5.29 2.07
C GLY A 96 0.36 4.94 1.02
N ARG A 97 -0.93 5.09 1.37
CA ARG A 97 -2.06 4.89 0.43
C ARG A 97 -1.90 5.74 -0.83
N ASP A 98 -1.67 7.03 -0.68
CA ASP A 98 -1.60 7.96 -1.82
C ASP A 98 -0.34 7.72 -2.65
N ALA A 99 0.75 7.29 -2.02
CA ALA A 99 1.96 6.86 -2.72
C ALA A 99 1.71 5.59 -3.57
N CYS A 100 0.96 4.62 -3.03
CA CYS A 100 0.54 3.43 -3.77
C CYS A 100 -0.40 3.78 -4.94
N VAL A 101 -1.35 4.69 -4.75
CA VAL A 101 -2.24 5.17 -5.82
C VAL A 101 -1.43 5.87 -6.92
N ALA A 102 -0.53 6.80 -6.56
CA ALA A 102 0.33 7.49 -7.52
C ALA A 102 1.26 6.52 -8.28
N ALA A 103 1.75 5.48 -7.61
CA ALA A 103 2.48 4.38 -8.23
C ALA A 103 1.64 3.64 -9.28
N ASP A 104 0.40 3.29 -8.95
CA ASP A 104 -0.51 2.62 -9.89
C ASP A 104 -0.91 3.54 -11.05
N GLU A 105 -1.09 4.85 -10.83
CA GLU A 105 -1.32 5.85 -11.87
C GLU A 105 -0.17 5.91 -12.89
N ARG A 106 1.09 5.90 -12.41
CA ARG A 106 2.28 5.85 -13.27
C ARG A 106 2.32 4.56 -14.09
N MET A 107 2.04 3.43 -13.44
CA MET A 107 1.93 2.12 -14.11
C MET A 107 0.88 2.16 -15.23
N ILE A 108 -0.32 2.66 -14.94
CA ILE A 108 -1.43 2.78 -15.88
C ILE A 108 -1.05 3.66 -17.07
N THR A 109 -0.42 4.82 -16.83
CA THR A 109 -0.01 5.76 -17.89
C THR A 109 0.92 5.14 -18.92
N THR A 110 1.73 4.16 -18.52
CA THR A 110 2.65 3.43 -19.42
C THR A 110 2.04 2.16 -20.03
N SER A 111 0.78 1.86 -19.72
CA SER A 111 0.08 0.65 -20.15
C SER A 111 -0.86 0.93 -21.32
N ARG A 112 -1.00 -0.06 -22.21
CA ARG A 112 -1.93 0.05 -23.37
C ARG A 112 -3.39 -0.15 -22.97
N ARG A 113 -3.64 -0.90 -21.90
CA ARG A 113 -4.96 -1.25 -21.40
C ARG A 113 -4.89 -1.51 -19.90
N LEU A 114 -5.97 -1.19 -19.19
CA LEU A 114 -6.17 -1.53 -17.79
C LEU A 114 -7.17 -2.68 -17.64
N LEU A 115 -6.71 -3.81 -17.10
CA LEU A 115 -7.59 -4.83 -16.52
C LEU A 115 -7.81 -4.48 -15.04
N ALA A 116 -9.04 -4.15 -14.67
CA ALA A 116 -9.43 -3.70 -13.34
C ALA A 116 -10.37 -4.70 -12.66
N VAL A 117 -9.92 -5.32 -11.57
CA VAL A 117 -10.76 -6.19 -10.74
C VAL A 117 -11.59 -5.33 -9.79
N TRP A 118 -12.81 -5.01 -10.22
CA TRP A 118 -13.63 -3.94 -9.65
C TRP A 118 -15.12 -4.27 -9.76
N ASP A 119 -15.86 -4.05 -8.68
CA ASP A 119 -17.29 -4.34 -8.50
C ASP A 119 -18.23 -3.27 -9.07
N GLY A 120 -17.70 -2.21 -9.66
CA GLY A 120 -18.49 -1.08 -10.16
C GLY A 120 -18.73 0.03 -9.12
N SER A 121 -18.14 -0.07 -7.92
CA SER A 121 -18.27 0.93 -6.85
C SER A 121 -17.87 2.35 -7.32
N PRO A 122 -18.63 3.41 -6.98
CA PRO A 122 -18.30 4.76 -7.43
C PRO A 122 -16.96 5.24 -6.85
N SER A 123 -16.25 6.08 -7.61
CA SER A 123 -15.06 6.76 -7.10
C SER A 123 -15.47 7.83 -6.09
N ASN A 124 -15.42 7.48 -4.80
CA ASN A 124 -15.75 8.37 -3.68
C ASN A 124 -14.49 8.83 -2.92
N GLY A 125 -13.31 8.73 -3.55
CA GLY A 125 -12.01 9.06 -2.97
C GLY A 125 -11.45 8.02 -1.99
N ARG A 126 -12.29 7.12 -1.42
CA ARG A 126 -11.82 6.03 -0.54
C ARG A 126 -11.44 4.78 -1.30
N ASP A 127 -12.16 4.50 -2.37
CA ASP A 127 -11.92 3.34 -3.23
C ASP A 127 -10.79 3.64 -4.22
N ALA A 128 -9.61 3.08 -3.94
CA ALA A 128 -8.44 3.25 -4.81
C ALA A 128 -8.67 2.64 -6.20
N THR A 129 -9.38 1.51 -6.29
CA THR A 129 -9.63 0.85 -7.58
C THR A 129 -10.58 1.69 -8.43
N ALA A 130 -11.67 2.19 -7.85
CA ALA A 130 -12.61 3.06 -8.55
C ALA A 130 -11.94 4.35 -9.03
N HIS A 131 -11.05 4.93 -8.21
CA HIS A 131 -10.23 6.07 -8.60
C HIS A 131 -9.33 5.74 -9.80
N LEU A 132 -8.61 4.61 -9.77
CA LEU A 132 -7.73 4.19 -10.86
C LEU A 132 -8.50 3.89 -12.17
N VAL A 133 -9.71 3.34 -12.07
CA VAL A 133 -10.61 3.17 -13.23
C VAL A 133 -11.01 4.52 -13.82
N ALA A 134 -11.41 5.48 -12.99
CA ALA A 134 -11.74 6.83 -13.43
C ALA A 134 -10.51 7.53 -14.05
N PHE A 135 -9.34 7.40 -13.43
CA PHE A 135 -8.07 7.93 -13.90
C PHE A 135 -7.69 7.41 -15.30
N ALA A 136 -7.83 6.11 -15.52
CA ALA A 136 -7.53 5.47 -16.80
C ALA A 136 -8.49 5.94 -17.90
N ARG A 137 -9.80 5.94 -17.61
CA ARG A 137 -10.83 6.40 -18.54
C ARG A 137 -10.62 7.87 -18.93
N ALA A 138 -10.30 8.73 -17.98
CA ALA A 138 -10.03 10.15 -18.23
C ALA A 138 -8.82 10.39 -19.16
N ARG A 139 -7.90 9.41 -19.26
CA ARG A 139 -6.72 9.46 -20.14
C ARG A 139 -6.92 8.70 -21.47
N GLY A 140 -8.13 8.22 -21.74
CA GLY A 140 -8.42 7.45 -22.95
C GLY A 140 -7.78 6.05 -22.96
N ILE A 141 -7.31 5.55 -21.80
CA ILE A 141 -6.77 4.20 -21.70
C ILE A 141 -7.96 3.23 -21.58
N PRO A 142 -8.08 2.23 -22.49
CA PRO A 142 -9.16 1.25 -22.42
C PRO A 142 -9.17 0.52 -21.07
N VAL A 143 -10.35 0.37 -20.47
CA VAL A 143 -10.53 -0.31 -19.18
C VAL A 143 -11.46 -1.51 -19.34
N ASP A 144 -10.91 -2.69 -19.06
CA ASP A 144 -11.64 -3.94 -19.00
C ASP A 144 -11.93 -4.29 -17.54
N VAL A 145 -13.20 -4.22 -17.16
CA VAL A 145 -13.64 -4.56 -15.80
C VAL A 145 -13.74 -6.08 -15.65
N VAL A 146 -13.17 -6.59 -14.57
CA VAL A 146 -13.14 -8.01 -14.20
C VAL A 146 -13.90 -8.18 -12.89
N TRP A 147 -15.13 -8.66 -12.97
CA TRP A 147 -15.95 -8.98 -11.81
C TRP A 147 -16.74 -10.26 -12.09
N PRO A 148 -16.18 -11.45 -11.82
CA PRO A 148 -16.83 -12.72 -12.12
C PRO A 148 -18.08 -12.91 -11.24
N ALA A 149 -19.05 -13.66 -11.75
CA ALA A 149 -20.23 -14.03 -10.97
C ALA A 149 -19.81 -14.75 -9.66
N GLY A 150 -20.42 -14.37 -8.54
CA GLY A 150 -20.04 -14.87 -7.21
C GLY A 150 -18.87 -14.14 -6.55
N ALA A 151 -18.26 -13.15 -7.22
CA ALA A 151 -17.25 -12.30 -6.60
C ALA A 151 -17.83 -11.48 -5.45
N THR A 152 -17.10 -11.46 -4.33
CA THR A 152 -17.47 -10.76 -3.10
C THR A 152 -16.26 -10.06 -2.49
N ARG A 153 -16.54 -8.97 -1.78
CA ARG A 153 -15.56 -8.25 -0.96
C ARG A 153 -15.74 -8.65 0.49
N ARG A 154 -14.64 -8.70 1.24
CA ARG A 154 -14.65 -8.79 2.69
C ARG A 154 -15.30 -7.50 3.20
N THR A 155 -16.51 -7.60 3.72
CA THR A 155 -17.08 -6.50 4.49
C THR A 155 -16.12 -6.21 5.64
N PRO A 156 -15.68 -4.96 5.85
CA PRO A 156 -14.94 -4.65 7.07
C PRO A 156 -15.82 -5.07 8.23
N ALA A 157 -15.31 -5.94 9.10
CA ALA A 157 -16.01 -6.33 10.31
C ALA A 157 -16.42 -5.04 11.02
N THR A 158 -17.72 -4.79 11.12
CA THR A 158 -18.23 -3.75 12.02
C THR A 158 -17.72 -4.11 13.40
N ALA A 159 -16.78 -3.32 13.93
CA ALA A 159 -16.37 -3.47 15.31
C ALA A 159 -17.65 -3.41 16.16
N PRO A 160 -17.92 -4.40 17.04
CA PRO A 160 -19.08 -4.33 17.90
C PRO A 160 -18.97 -3.03 18.69
N ALA A 161 -20.04 -2.22 18.67
CA ALA A 161 -20.13 -1.01 19.46
C ALA A 161 -19.79 -1.38 20.91
N SER A 162 -18.76 -0.75 21.45
CA SER A 162 -18.36 -0.92 22.85
C SER A 162 -19.59 -0.71 23.73
N VAL A 163 -20.08 -1.79 24.35
CA VAL A 163 -21.06 -1.68 25.42
C VAL A 163 -20.33 -1.02 26.57
N THR A 164 -20.55 0.28 26.74
CA THR A 164 -20.16 1.00 27.95
C THR A 164 -21.00 0.44 29.10
N VAL A 165 -20.43 -0.47 29.87
CA VAL A 165 -20.96 -0.79 31.20
C VAL A 165 -20.66 0.41 32.08
N ALA A 166 -21.69 1.21 32.38
CA ALA A 166 -21.62 2.24 33.39
C ALA A 166 -21.42 1.56 34.75
N ALA A 167 -20.20 1.61 35.28
CA ALA A 167 -19.93 1.20 36.65
C ALA A 167 -20.58 2.22 37.60
N SER A 168 -21.58 1.72 38.33
CA SER A 168 -22.38 2.38 39.36
C SER A 168 -21.53 3.12 40.39
N ALA A 169 -21.97 4.35 40.71
CA ALA A 169 -21.41 5.17 41.78
C ALA A 169 -21.53 4.50 43.15
N ALA A 170 -20.43 4.43 43.90
CA ALA A 170 -20.39 4.08 45.31
C ALA A 170 -20.45 5.36 46.19
N PRO A 171 -21.05 5.31 47.38
CA PRO A 171 -21.26 6.49 48.22
C PRO A 171 -19.97 6.97 48.90
N ARG A 172 -19.91 8.30 49.09
CA ARG A 172 -18.84 9.06 49.74
C ARG A 172 -18.62 8.59 51.18
N ARG A 173 -17.37 8.32 51.57
CA ARG A 173 -16.94 8.28 52.98
C ARG A 173 -16.16 9.55 53.32
N THR A 174 -16.54 10.17 54.43
CA THR A 174 -15.95 11.35 55.08
C THR A 174 -14.53 11.08 55.60
N PRO A 175 -13.71 12.13 55.85
CA PRO A 175 -12.28 11.99 56.10
C PRO A 175 -11.96 11.78 57.59
N ALA A 176 -10.86 11.06 57.86
CA ALA A 176 -10.19 11.03 59.15
C ALA A 176 -8.73 11.48 59.00
N ALA A 177 -8.26 12.21 60.01
CA ALA A 177 -7.08 13.06 60.01
C ALA A 177 -5.78 12.39 60.46
N SER A 178 -4.66 13.10 60.21
CA SER A 178 -3.34 13.06 60.89
C SER A 178 -2.45 11.84 60.60
N ALA A 179 -1.11 11.90 60.52
CA ALA A 179 -0.13 12.95 60.79
C ALA A 179 1.23 12.58 60.13
N ALA A 180 2.04 13.62 59.88
CA ALA A 180 3.50 13.73 60.10
C ALA A 180 4.53 12.83 59.36
N GLY A 181 5.58 13.54 58.89
CA GLY A 181 6.91 13.01 58.53
C GLY A 181 7.17 13.14 57.03
N GLY A 182 7.93 14.10 56.48
CA GLY A 182 9.18 14.66 56.97
C GLY A 182 10.26 14.30 55.94
N GLY A 183 10.58 15.21 55.01
CA GLY A 183 11.60 14.97 53.98
C GLY A 183 11.87 16.20 53.13
N ARG A 184 12.89 16.98 53.51
CA ARG A 184 13.36 18.19 52.83
C ARG A 184 13.97 17.88 51.45
N ARG A 185 13.66 18.76 50.48
CA ARG A 185 14.30 19.05 49.18
C ARG A 185 15.76 19.57 49.34
N PRO A 186 16.47 20.00 48.26
CA PRO A 186 16.75 19.34 46.97
C PRO A 186 18.26 19.41 46.59
N GLY A 187 18.73 18.49 45.74
CA GLY A 187 20.06 18.54 45.12
C GLY A 187 20.03 19.17 43.72
N ALA A 188 21.00 20.05 43.45
CA ALA A 188 21.13 20.91 42.30
C ALA A 188 21.73 20.24 41.04
N ALA A 189 21.39 20.77 39.86
CA ALA A 189 22.23 20.93 38.66
C ALA A 189 21.39 21.75 37.66
N GLY A 190 21.82 22.86 37.07
CA GLY A 190 23.16 23.28 36.71
C GLY A 190 23.06 23.77 35.26
N SER A 191 22.54 24.98 35.07
CA SER A 191 22.54 25.68 33.79
C SER A 191 23.93 26.26 33.50
N GLY A 192 24.41 26.09 32.28
CA GLY A 192 25.50 26.91 31.73
C GLY A 192 26.41 26.14 30.78
N ALA A 193 26.36 26.48 29.50
CA ALA A 193 27.47 27.16 28.82
C ALA A 193 27.21 27.24 27.32
N SER A 194 26.92 28.44 26.86
CA SER A 194 27.17 28.91 25.50
C SER A 194 28.67 28.92 25.22
N GLY A 195 29.07 28.59 23.99
CA GLY A 195 30.41 28.82 23.47
C GLY A 195 30.41 28.93 21.94
N PRO A 196 31.21 29.82 21.32
CA PRO A 196 30.95 30.39 19.99
C PRO A 196 31.94 29.93 18.90
N GLY A 197 31.68 30.35 17.65
CA GLY A 197 32.74 30.57 16.63
C GLY A 197 32.69 29.68 15.39
N GLY A 198 32.46 30.30 14.21
CA GLY A 198 32.41 29.67 12.88
C GLY A 198 33.79 29.31 12.27
N PRO A 199 34.03 29.35 10.93
CA PRO A 199 33.19 29.83 9.81
C PRO A 199 33.03 28.83 8.62
N ARG A 200 32.21 29.23 7.63
CA ARG A 200 32.09 28.70 6.24
C ARG A 200 33.24 29.24 5.34
N PRO A 201 33.20 29.09 4.00
CA PRO A 201 33.25 27.90 3.14
C PRO A 201 34.43 27.98 2.11
N GLY A 202 34.78 26.88 1.45
CA GLY A 202 35.63 26.90 0.25
C GLY A 202 35.59 25.52 -0.42
N GLY A 203 35.64 25.35 -1.73
CA GLY A 203 35.68 26.23 -2.89
C GLY A 203 35.57 25.31 -4.12
N GLN A 204 34.86 25.73 -5.16
CA GLN A 204 34.89 25.04 -6.45
C GLN A 204 36.25 25.30 -7.14
N PRO A 205 36.70 24.38 -8.00
CA PRO A 205 37.40 24.79 -9.21
C PRO A 205 36.64 24.37 -10.47
N ARG A 206 36.50 25.34 -11.39
CA ARG A 206 36.10 25.18 -12.79
C ARG A 206 37.24 24.56 -13.62
N MET A 207 36.87 23.64 -14.54
CA MET A 207 37.29 23.46 -15.96
C MET A 207 38.80 23.47 -16.35
N PRO A 208 39.21 22.71 -17.39
CA PRO A 208 39.01 23.14 -18.77
C PRO A 208 38.48 22.07 -19.73
N ARG A 209 37.89 22.58 -20.81
CA ARG A 209 37.49 21.86 -22.03
C ARG A 209 38.72 21.45 -22.84
N SER A 210 38.61 20.33 -23.56
CA SER A 210 39.28 20.06 -24.82
C SER A 210 38.31 19.33 -25.72
#